data_AF-A0A4Z0H314-F1
#
_entry.id   AF-A0A4Z0H314-F1
#
_cell.length_a   1.000
_cell.length_b   1.000
_cell.length_c   1.000
_cell.angle_alpha   90.00
_cell.angle_beta   90.00
_cell.angle_gamma   90.00
#
_symmetry.space_group_name_H-M   'P 1'
#
loop_
_entity.id
_entity.type
_entity.pdbx_description
1 polymer ?
#
loop_
_entity_poly.entity_id
_entity_poly.type
_entity_poly.pdbx_seq_one_letter_code
_entity_poly.pdbx_strand_id
1 'polypeptide(L)'
;MSHIKLFALKFIVSLVILGIILGAGFDVSFGNVFLISLTFAVVSYVVGDLLILKNTGNSGATVSDFVLSFVVIYFMTDALTVGDDVFTATLISTISLTIFEYFFHQSVARSLDQEKEENHREQKNVRPTPELQTEASEELYPYDEDK
;
A
#
# COMPACT_ATOMS: atom_id res chain seq x y z
N MET A 1 -11.06 9.52 0.06
CA MET A 1 -11.71 8.17 0.10
C MET A 1 -10.80 7.12 -0.58
N SER A 2 -9.51 7.07 -0.24
CA SER A 2 -8.50 6.20 -0.88
C SER A 2 -8.14 4.97 -0.04
N HIS A 3 -8.13 5.09 1.29
CA HIS A 3 -7.70 4.02 2.21
C HIS A 3 -8.56 2.75 2.13
N ILE A 4 -9.89 2.89 2.04
CA ILE A 4 -10.80 1.75 1.94
C ILE A 4 -10.58 0.97 0.64
N LYS A 5 -10.30 1.67 -0.47
CA LYS A 5 -10.02 1.03 -1.78
C LYS A 5 -8.72 0.24 -1.74
N LEU A 6 -7.67 0.82 -1.16
CA LEU A 6 -6.37 0.16 -0.99
C LEU A 6 -6.48 -1.07 -0.08
N PHE A 7 -7.22 -0.95 1.01
CA PHE A 7 -7.49 -2.06 1.92
C PHE A 7 -8.27 -3.20 1.25
N ALA A 8 -9.34 -2.87 0.51
CA ALA A 8 -10.12 -3.87 -0.22
C ALA A 8 -9.29 -4.60 -1.28
N LEU A 9 -8.42 -3.88 -2.00
CA LEU A 9 -7.51 -4.49 -2.96
C LEU A 9 -6.51 -5.42 -2.26
N LYS A 10 -5.90 -4.98 -1.15
CA LYS A 10 -5.01 -5.83 -0.33
C LYS A 10 -5.70 -7.11 0.10
N PHE A 11 -6.94 -7.01 0.60
CA PHE A 11 -7.74 -8.16 1.00
C PHE A 11 -7.96 -9.14 -0.16
N ILE A 12 -8.43 -8.65 -1.32
CA ILE A 12 -8.71 -9.50 -2.48
C ILE A 12 -7.44 -10.25 -2.91
N VAL A 13 -6.30 -9.57 -2.99
CA VAL A 13 -5.07 -10.24 -3.42
C VAL A 13 -4.59 -11.24 -2.36
N SER A 14 -4.68 -10.91 -1.07
CA SER A 14 -4.33 -11.86 -0.01
C SER A 14 -5.21 -13.13 -0.04
N LEU A 15 -6.50 -12.98 -0.33
CA LEU A 15 -7.44 -14.09 -0.47
C LEU A 15 -7.10 -14.96 -1.68
N VAL A 16 -6.73 -14.36 -2.81
CA VAL A 16 -6.31 -15.11 -4.00
C VAL A 16 -5.02 -15.89 -3.72
N ILE A 17 -4.01 -15.26 -3.11
CA ILE A 17 -2.74 -15.92 -2.77
C ILE A 17 -2.98 -17.09 -1.81
N LEU A 18 -3.71 -16.85 -0.71
CA LEU A 18 -4.04 -17.91 0.25
C LEU A 18 -4.90 -19.01 -0.38
N GLY A 19 -5.83 -18.67 -1.27
CA GLY A 19 -6.64 -19.65 -1.98
C GLY A 19 -5.85 -20.55 -2.90
N ILE A 20 -4.84 -20.00 -3.59
CA ILE A 20 -3.95 -20.81 -4.42
C ILE A 20 -3.06 -21.69 -3.52
N ILE A 21 -2.46 -21.14 -2.48
CA ILE A 21 -1.51 -21.89 -1.66
C ILE A 21 -2.23 -22.90 -0.76
N LEU A 22 -3.11 -22.46 0.13
CA LEU A 22 -3.80 -23.36 1.07
C LEU A 22 -4.85 -24.21 0.36
N GLY A 23 -5.64 -23.59 -0.52
CA GLY A 23 -6.73 -24.29 -1.20
C GLY A 23 -6.22 -25.31 -2.22
N ALA A 24 -5.44 -24.87 -3.21
CA ALA A 24 -4.95 -25.76 -4.26
C ALA A 24 -3.68 -26.54 -3.87
N GLY A 25 -2.85 -26.01 -2.97
CA GLY A 25 -1.59 -26.66 -2.56
C GLY A 25 -1.72 -27.61 -1.37
N PHE A 26 -2.61 -27.31 -0.41
CA PHE A 26 -2.75 -28.08 0.84
C PHE A 26 -4.17 -28.64 1.06
N ASP A 27 -5.02 -28.62 0.02
CA ASP A 27 -6.39 -29.14 0.03
C ASP A 27 -7.28 -28.56 1.16
N VAL A 28 -6.99 -27.33 1.58
CA VAL A 28 -7.79 -26.65 2.60
C VAL A 28 -9.12 -26.21 1.99
N SER A 29 -10.23 -26.51 2.68
CA SER A 29 -11.55 -26.12 2.20
C SER A 29 -11.66 -24.62 1.95
N PHE A 30 -12.33 -24.22 0.85
CA PHE A 30 -12.48 -22.80 0.51
C PHE A 30 -13.11 -21.97 1.64
N GLY A 31 -14.04 -22.55 2.40
CA GLY A 31 -14.63 -21.90 3.57
C GLY A 31 -13.59 -21.56 4.63
N ASN A 32 -12.67 -22.48 4.92
CA ASN A 32 -11.58 -22.25 5.87
C ASN A 32 -10.59 -21.22 5.34
N VAL A 33 -10.18 -21.32 4.06
CA VAL A 33 -9.33 -20.31 3.41
C VAL A 33 -9.95 -18.92 3.51
N PHE A 34 -11.25 -18.80 3.22
CA PHE A 34 -11.96 -17.54 3.31
C PHE A 34 -11.91 -16.97 4.74
N LEU A 35 -12.18 -17.79 5.76
CA LEU A 35 -12.10 -17.38 7.17
C LEU A 35 -10.68 -16.97 7.58
N ILE A 36 -9.66 -17.70 7.13
CA ILE A 36 -8.24 -17.38 7.36
C ILE A 36 -7.93 -16.00 6.76
N SER A 37 -8.26 -15.79 5.48
CA SER A 37 -7.99 -14.53 4.77
C SER A 37 -8.76 -13.34 5.37
N LEU A 38 -10.01 -13.55 5.79
CA LEU A 38 -10.83 -12.52 6.42
C LEU A 38 -10.24 -12.11 7.77
N THR A 39 -9.87 -13.09 8.59
CA THR A 39 -9.25 -12.84 9.90
C THR A 39 -7.91 -12.15 9.73
N PHE A 40 -7.08 -12.63 8.81
CA PHE A 40 -5.81 -11.99 8.46
C PHE A 40 -6.00 -10.52 8.06
N ALA A 41 -6.97 -10.22 7.20
CA ALA A 41 -7.23 -8.84 6.78
C ALA A 41 -7.71 -7.94 7.92
N VAL A 42 -8.58 -8.44 8.80
CA VAL A 42 -9.02 -7.70 10.00
C VAL A 42 -7.85 -7.45 10.95
N VAL A 43 -7.03 -8.48 11.23
CA VAL A 43 -5.88 -8.34 12.13
C VAL A 43 -4.79 -7.45 11.52
N SER A 44 -4.49 -7.57 10.24
CA SER A 44 -3.56 -6.69 9.53
C SER A 44 -4.07 -5.25 9.50
N TYR A 45 -5.37 -5.02 9.38
CA TYR A 45 -5.95 -3.67 9.51
C TYR A 45 -5.75 -3.10 10.92
N VAL A 46 -6.19 -3.85 11.95
CA VAL A 46 -6.15 -3.35 13.33
C VAL A 46 -4.72 -3.22 13.84
N VAL A 47 -3.89 -4.22 13.59
CA VAL A 47 -2.53 -4.28 14.17
C VAL A 47 -1.50 -3.65 13.24
N GLY A 48 -1.61 -3.86 11.93
CA GLY A 48 -0.74 -3.22 10.94
C GLY A 48 -0.89 -1.71 10.95
N ASP A 49 -2.10 -1.17 10.80
CA ASP A 49 -2.28 0.30 10.76
C ASP A 49 -1.99 0.97 12.11
N LEU A 50 -2.18 0.32 13.27
CA LEU A 50 -1.86 0.93 14.58
C LEU A 50 -0.40 0.77 15.01
N LEU A 51 0.27 -0.37 14.76
CA LEU A 51 1.65 -0.59 15.22
C LEU A 51 2.70 -0.07 14.23
N ILE A 52 2.45 -0.17 12.92
CA ILE A 52 3.45 0.18 11.91
C ILE A 52 3.57 1.70 11.73
N LEU A 53 2.48 2.44 11.94
CA LEU A 53 2.42 3.88 11.68
C LEU A 53 3.25 4.73 12.66
N LYS A 54 3.72 4.17 13.78
CA LYS A 54 4.30 4.97 14.87
C LYS A 54 5.80 4.84 15.11
N ASN A 55 6.47 3.76 14.68
CA ASN A 55 7.79 3.50 15.27
C ASN A 55 8.87 2.86 14.40
N THR A 56 8.66 2.63 13.10
CA THR A 56 9.64 1.85 12.33
C THR A 56 9.85 2.38 10.91
N GLY A 57 11.11 2.57 10.53
CA GLY A 57 11.48 2.86 9.14
C GLY A 57 10.99 1.75 8.18
N ASN A 58 10.92 2.07 6.88
CA ASN A 58 10.27 1.29 5.82
C ASN A 58 10.53 -0.23 5.86
N SER A 59 11.73 -0.68 6.29
CA SER A 59 12.08 -2.10 6.36
C SER A 59 11.54 -2.84 7.60
N GLY A 60 11.47 -2.18 8.75
CA GLY A 60 11.00 -2.86 9.98
C GLY A 60 9.47 -2.97 10.05
N ALA A 61 8.76 -2.15 9.27
CA ALA A 61 7.34 -2.32 8.97
C ALA A 61 7.06 -3.69 8.32
N THR A 62 7.78 -4.02 7.25
CA THR A 62 7.62 -5.29 6.52
C THR A 62 7.95 -6.50 7.39
N VAL A 63 9.01 -6.43 8.22
CA VAL A 63 9.38 -7.55 9.11
C VAL A 63 8.31 -7.79 10.17
N SER A 64 7.76 -6.73 10.75
CA SER A 64 6.70 -6.85 11.75
C SER A 64 5.42 -7.43 11.15
N ASP A 65 5.06 -7.00 9.93
CA ASP A 65 3.92 -7.55 9.21
C ASP A 65 4.13 -9.02 8.77
N PHE A 66 5.35 -9.41 8.39
CA PHE A 66 5.69 -10.83 8.17
C PHE A 66 5.45 -11.68 9.42
N VAL A 67 5.90 -11.23 10.59
CA VAL A 67 5.70 -11.98 11.84
C VAL A 67 4.22 -12.05 12.20
N LEU A 68 3.50 -10.94 12.06
CA LEU A 68 2.06 -10.89 12.30
C LEU A 68 1.30 -11.84 11.39
N SER A 69 1.54 -11.78 10.08
CA SER A 69 0.91 -12.66 9.09
C SER A 69 1.23 -14.12 9.38
N PHE A 70 2.47 -14.44 9.75
CA PHE A 70 2.87 -15.79 10.15
C PHE A 70 2.08 -16.30 11.34
N VAL A 71 2.03 -15.54 12.41
CA VAL A 71 1.29 -15.93 13.62
C VAL A 71 -0.20 -16.14 13.31
N VAL A 72 -0.84 -15.19 12.62
CA VAL A 72 -2.27 -15.26 12.33
C VAL A 72 -2.59 -16.45 11.42
N ILE A 73 -1.84 -16.63 10.33
CA ILE A 73 -2.09 -17.71 9.38
C ILE A 73 -1.79 -19.05 10.03
N TYR A 74 -0.73 -19.16 10.84
CA TYR A 74 -0.39 -20.40 11.56
C TYR A 74 -1.53 -20.85 12.45
N PHE A 75 -1.95 -20.00 13.40
CA PHE A 75 -2.99 -20.34 14.37
C PHE A 75 -4.34 -20.60 13.70
N MET A 76 -4.68 -19.83 12.67
CA MET A 76 -5.94 -20.03 11.95
C MET A 76 -5.91 -21.31 11.12
N THR A 77 -4.78 -21.63 10.49
CA THR A 77 -4.64 -22.87 9.70
C THR A 77 -4.67 -24.08 10.62
N ASP A 78 -3.90 -24.07 11.71
CA ASP A 78 -3.88 -25.13 12.74
C ASP A 78 -5.27 -25.38 13.35
N ALA A 79 -6.02 -24.32 13.64
CA ALA A 79 -7.35 -24.43 14.24
C ALA A 79 -8.43 -24.93 13.26
N LEU A 80 -8.28 -24.66 11.96
CA LEU A 80 -9.31 -24.92 10.95
C LEU A 80 -8.99 -26.10 10.03
N THR A 81 -7.77 -26.63 10.06
CA THR A 81 -7.35 -27.79 9.26
C THR A 81 -6.89 -28.94 10.14
N VAL A 82 -6.96 -30.17 9.61
CA VAL A 82 -6.59 -31.40 10.33
C VAL A 82 -5.39 -32.08 9.65
N GLY A 83 -4.47 -31.29 9.10
CA GLY A 83 -3.31 -31.78 8.35
C GLY A 83 -2.01 -31.67 9.13
N ASP A 84 -1.05 -32.57 8.87
CA ASP A 84 0.28 -32.54 9.51
C ASP A 84 1.21 -31.46 8.92
N ASP A 85 0.89 -30.91 7.74
CA ASP A 85 1.75 -29.97 7.00
C ASP A 85 1.46 -28.48 7.29
N VAL A 86 0.76 -28.16 8.39
CA VAL A 86 0.34 -26.79 8.75
C VAL A 86 1.52 -25.82 8.78
N PHE A 87 2.67 -26.23 9.31
CA PHE A 87 3.85 -25.38 9.39
C PHE A 87 4.38 -25.02 8.00
N THR A 88 4.52 -25.99 7.11
CA THR A 88 5.00 -25.80 5.73
C THR A 88 4.01 -24.95 4.93
N ALA A 89 2.72 -25.22 5.08
CA ALA A 89 1.65 -24.45 4.45
C ALA A 89 1.69 -22.99 4.87
N THR A 90 1.83 -22.75 6.17
CA THR A 90 1.92 -21.40 6.71
C THR A 90 3.17 -20.69 6.21
N LEU A 91 4.32 -21.34 6.28
CA LEU A 91 5.60 -20.73 5.92
C LEU A 91 5.63 -20.29 4.44
N ILE A 92 5.18 -21.16 3.53
CA ILE A 92 5.10 -20.81 2.09
C ILE A 92 4.12 -19.66 1.90
N SER A 93 2.96 -19.73 2.54
CA SER A 93 1.92 -18.70 2.44
C SER A 93 2.40 -17.33 2.87
N THR A 94 3.07 -17.25 4.02
CA THR A 94 3.48 -15.97 4.62
C THR A 94 4.65 -15.37 3.88
N ILE A 95 5.57 -16.18 3.37
CA ILE A 95 6.64 -15.73 2.47
C ILE A 95 6.03 -15.12 1.20
N SER A 96 5.11 -15.84 0.55
CA SER A 96 4.44 -15.33 -0.66
C SER A 96 3.66 -14.04 -0.38
N LEU A 97 2.93 -13.97 0.73
CA LEU A 97 2.18 -12.78 1.12
C LEU A 97 3.09 -11.59 1.39
N THR A 98 4.20 -11.80 2.07
CA THR A 98 5.14 -10.74 2.45
C THR A 98 5.88 -10.19 1.24
N ILE A 99 6.26 -11.05 0.28
CA ILE A 99 6.81 -10.60 -1.00
C ILE A 99 5.78 -9.72 -1.70
N PHE A 100 4.53 -10.19 -1.80
CA PHE A 100 3.46 -9.39 -2.41
C PHE A 100 3.24 -8.06 -1.70
N GLU A 101 3.22 -8.06 -0.37
CA GLU A 101 3.03 -6.88 0.46
C GLU A 101 4.17 -5.86 0.30
N TYR A 102 5.41 -6.33 0.22
CA TYR A 102 6.57 -5.48 -0.08
C TYR A 102 6.41 -4.75 -1.43
N PHE A 103 6.01 -5.47 -2.49
CA PHE A 103 5.72 -4.86 -3.78
C PHE A 103 4.50 -3.94 -3.73
N PHE A 104 3.48 -4.30 -2.97
CA PHE A 104 2.27 -3.49 -2.78
C PHE A 104 2.62 -2.15 -2.13
N HIS A 105 3.42 -2.13 -1.05
CA HIS A 105 3.89 -0.90 -0.43
C HIS A 105 4.68 -0.01 -1.40
N GLN A 106 5.58 -0.60 -2.19
CA GLN A 106 6.36 0.16 -3.18
C GLN A 106 5.49 0.71 -4.32
N SER A 107 4.49 -0.06 -4.77
CA SER A 107 3.56 0.34 -5.83
C SER A 107 2.61 1.43 -5.34
N VAL A 108 1.97 1.22 -4.18
CA VAL A 108 1.02 2.17 -3.57
C VAL A 108 1.71 3.49 -3.22
N ALA A 109 2.95 3.47 -2.72
CA ALA A 109 3.71 4.70 -2.51
C ALA A 109 3.84 5.53 -3.79
N ARG A 110 4.19 4.89 -4.91
CA ARG A 110 4.32 5.57 -6.22
C ARG A 110 2.96 6.06 -6.75
N SER A 111 1.91 5.27 -6.64
CA SER A 111 0.57 5.65 -7.12
C SER A 111 -0.04 6.78 -6.31
N LEU A 112 0.16 6.80 -4.99
CA LEU A 112 -0.29 7.91 -4.14
C LEU A 112 0.48 9.20 -4.39
N ASP A 113 1.78 9.11 -4.71
CA ASP A 113 2.59 10.28 -5.07
C ASP A 113 2.17 10.86 -6.44
N GLN A 114 1.85 10.00 -7.41
CA GLN A 114 1.29 10.43 -8.70
C GLN A 114 -0.09 11.08 -8.55
N GLU A 115 -0.97 10.52 -7.71
CA GLU A 115 -2.29 11.11 -7.45
C GLU A 115 -2.18 12.46 -6.72
N LYS A 116 -1.18 12.64 -5.83
CA LYS A 116 -0.89 13.93 -5.20
C LYS A 116 -0.33 14.96 -6.19
N GLU A 117 0.54 14.55 -7.11
CA GLU A 117 1.08 15.41 -8.17
C GLU A 117 0.00 15.80 -9.20
N GLU A 118 -0.88 14.88 -9.59
CA GLU A 118 -2.00 15.16 -10.49
C GLU A 118 -3.04 16.06 -9.82
N ASN A 119 -3.42 15.81 -8.57
CA ASN A 119 -4.32 16.72 -7.84
C ASN A 119 -3.70 18.11 -7.60
N HIS A 120 -2.38 18.22 -7.37
CA HIS A 120 -1.70 19.52 -7.31
C HIS A 120 -1.62 20.22 -8.67
N ARG A 121 -1.45 19.46 -9.77
CA ARG A 121 -1.45 19.99 -11.14
C ARG A 121 -2.85 20.40 -11.61
N GLU A 122 -3.88 19.68 -11.21
CA GLU A 122 -5.28 20.02 -11.47
C GLU A 122 -5.76 21.20 -10.62
N GLN A 123 -5.39 21.28 -9.33
CA GLN A 123 -5.63 22.50 -8.52
C GLN A 123 -4.92 23.74 -9.08
N LYS A 124 -3.72 23.59 -9.66
CA LYS A 124 -3.02 24.69 -10.34
C LYS A 124 -3.74 25.13 -11.63
N ASN A 125 -4.55 24.26 -12.25
CA ASN A 125 -5.17 24.50 -13.56
C ASN A 125 -6.64 24.97 -13.51
N VAL A 126 -7.26 25.05 -12.33
CA VAL A 126 -8.55 25.74 -12.15
C VAL A 126 -8.31 27.26 -11.92
N ARG A 127 -7.89 27.93 -13.00
CA ARG A 127 -7.87 29.38 -13.40
C ARG A 127 -8.26 30.50 -12.38
N PRO A 128 -7.88 31.78 -12.64
CA PRO A 128 -6.56 32.34 -12.98
C PRO A 128 -6.30 33.73 -12.31
N THR A 129 -5.06 34.12 -12.06
CA THR A 129 -4.72 35.56 -12.06
C THR A 129 -3.48 35.74 -12.91
N PRO A 130 -3.60 36.20 -14.16
CA PRO A 130 -2.50 36.92 -14.76
C PRO A 130 -2.46 38.26 -14.03
N GLU A 131 -1.65 38.35 -12.98
CA GLU A 131 -1.06 39.64 -12.68
C GLU A 131 -0.18 39.97 -13.88
N LEU A 132 -0.78 40.61 -14.89
CA LEU A 132 -0.05 41.37 -15.88
C LEU A 132 0.55 42.55 -15.12
N GLN A 133 1.66 42.30 -14.44
CA GLN A 133 2.56 43.36 -14.03
C GLN A 133 3.05 44.02 -15.31
N THR A 134 2.38 45.13 -15.62
CA THR A 134 2.84 46.09 -16.61
C THR A 134 3.57 47.15 -15.79
N GLU A 135 4.82 46.89 -15.45
CA GLU A 135 5.71 47.95 -14.98
C GLU A 135 6.45 48.43 -16.23
N ALA A 136 6.17 49.70 -16.54
CA ALA A 136 6.57 50.39 -17.75
C ALA A 136 8.08 50.40 -17.93
N SER A 137 8.50 50.26 -19.18
CA SER A 137 9.86 50.54 -19.61
C SER A 137 10.18 52.00 -19.33
N GLU A 138 11.11 52.28 -18.41
CA GLU A 138 11.72 53.60 -18.33
C GLU A 138 12.75 53.69 -19.47
N GLU A 139 12.25 54.17 -20.59
CA GLU A 139 13.00 54.52 -21.79
C GLU A 139 13.90 55.73 -21.46
N LEU A 140 15.10 55.46 -20.97
CA LEU A 140 16.16 56.47 -20.81
C LEU A 140 16.88 56.66 -22.14
N TYR A 141 16.37 57.58 -22.95
CA TYR A 141 17.15 58.34 -23.93
C TYR A 141 16.63 59.80 -23.90
N PRO A 142 17.51 60.81 -23.98
CA PRO A 142 18.37 60.98 -25.15
C PRO A 142 19.86 61.17 -24.84
N TYR A 143 20.65 60.81 -25.83
CA TYR A 143 22.01 61.30 -26.03
C TYR A 143 22.01 62.82 -26.06
N ASP A 144 22.88 63.44 -25.27
CA ASP A 144 23.45 64.74 -25.65
C ASP A 144 24.80 64.47 -26.28
N GLU A 145 24.82 64.50 -27.62
CA GLU A 145 26.04 64.72 -28.40
C GLU A 145 26.50 66.18 -28.24
N ASP A 146 27.80 66.30 -28.03
CA ASP A 146 28.69 67.40 -28.42
C ASP A 146 28.68 68.73 -27.65
N LYS A 147 29.79 68.98 -26.92
CA LYS A 147 30.93 69.79 -27.42
C LYS A 147 32.20 69.64 -26.56
#